data_AF-A0A1L2ZLY4-F1
#
_entry.id   AF-A0A1L2ZLY4-F1
#
_cell.length_a   1.000
_cell.length_b   1.000
_cell.length_c   1.000
_cell.angle_alpha   90.00
_cell.angle_beta   90.00
_cell.angle_gamma   90.00
#
_symmetry.space_group_name_H-M   'P 1'
#
loop_
_entity.id
_entity.type
_entity.pdbx_description
1 polymer ?
#
loop_
_entity_poly.entity_id
_entity_poly.type
_entity_poly.pdbx_seq_one_letter_code
_entity_poly.pdbx_strand_id
1 'polypeptide(L)'
;MRQILPGLIAAAIGVTCAFLVHQVVPVIPTMTWCVLVGMLASNVIAFVPYFARWRASLRPGMSFAGKRLMRLGIAFLGFQLVFADVLALGVVSVLSILALVILAFGMTYGIAKAFRLPGDEPYLLASGFAVCGASAIGAVSQARETEKDAPLPVALVTLCGTLAIFVLPLLNGFVGLSAQEFGWWVGASVHDVGQVVAAGATAGAVALSMAVLVKLVRVLTLAPIATLASLPGRRRSSVSGGASGSSATGDTRNGKRPPLVPLFIVGFLLAFALRSLGVVPPELLPVLQMAQEVLLGSALVGLGFGIDLPSLARTGGRSALAALISWAALMLVSLGAVRLVFPA
;
A
#
# COMPACT_ATOMS: atom_id res chain seq x y z
N MET A 1 12.21 -24.67 -0.24
CA MET A 1 12.44 -23.82 -1.43
C MET A 1 11.77 -24.33 -2.69
N ARG A 2 11.81 -25.64 -3.03
CA ARG A 2 11.23 -26.18 -4.28
C ARG A 2 9.75 -25.83 -4.54
N GLN A 3 8.91 -25.73 -3.50
CA GLN A 3 7.49 -25.36 -3.65
C GLN A 3 7.22 -23.86 -3.84
N ILE A 4 8.20 -23.00 -3.53
CA ILE A 4 8.06 -21.53 -3.57
C ILE A 4 8.63 -20.99 -4.89
N LEU A 5 9.65 -21.66 -5.42
CA LEU A 5 10.40 -21.23 -6.60
C LEU A 5 9.52 -20.97 -7.84
N PRO A 6 8.54 -21.84 -8.21
CA PRO A 6 7.71 -21.58 -9.40
C PRO A 6 6.92 -20.28 -9.29
N GLY A 7 6.31 -20.02 -8.13
CA GLY A 7 5.54 -18.78 -7.91
C GLY A 7 6.43 -17.54 -7.82
N LEU A 8 7.66 -17.65 -7.29
CA LEU A 8 8.61 -16.54 -7.29
C LEU A 8 9.10 -16.19 -8.70
N ILE A 9 9.39 -17.20 -9.52
CA ILE A 9 9.74 -16.99 -10.94
C ILE A 9 8.56 -16.34 -11.66
N ALA A 10 7.34 -16.83 -11.47
CA ALA A 10 6.15 -16.22 -12.06
C ALA A 10 5.91 -14.78 -11.57
N ALA A 11 6.19 -14.48 -10.30
CA ALA A 11 6.13 -13.10 -9.79
C ALA A 11 7.18 -12.20 -10.47
N ALA A 12 8.42 -12.67 -10.60
CA ALA A 12 9.48 -11.94 -11.30
C ALA A 12 9.12 -11.68 -12.77
N ILE A 13 8.63 -12.71 -13.48
CA ILE A 13 8.11 -12.57 -14.85
C ILE A 13 6.97 -11.55 -14.90
N GLY A 14 6.01 -11.64 -13.98
CA GLY A 14 4.89 -10.71 -13.91
C GLY A 14 5.33 -9.26 -13.73
N VAL A 15 6.35 -9.02 -12.90
CA VAL A 15 6.97 -7.70 -12.74
C VAL A 15 7.65 -7.27 -14.02
N THR A 16 8.48 -8.10 -14.64
CA THR A 16 9.13 -7.77 -15.91
C THR A 16 8.10 -7.43 -16.99
N CYS A 17 7.02 -8.20 -17.11
CA CYS A 17 5.91 -7.90 -18.00
C CYS A 17 5.28 -6.53 -17.68
N ALA A 18 5.03 -6.23 -16.40
CA ALA A 18 4.49 -4.93 -15.99
C ALA A 18 5.41 -3.76 -16.38
N PHE A 19 6.74 -3.91 -16.21
CA PHE A 19 7.72 -2.91 -16.64
C PHE A 19 7.72 -2.73 -18.16
N LEU A 20 7.67 -3.81 -18.93
CA LEU A 20 7.62 -3.75 -20.40
C LEU A 20 6.33 -3.09 -20.90
N VAL A 21 5.18 -3.44 -20.31
CA VAL A 21 3.89 -2.83 -20.66
C VAL A 21 3.88 -1.34 -20.30
N HIS A 22 4.48 -0.96 -19.18
CA HIS A 22 4.62 0.45 -18.79
C HIS A 22 5.42 1.27 -19.82
N GLN A 23 6.41 0.69 -20.49
CA GLN A 23 7.13 1.41 -21.56
C GLN A 23 6.23 1.73 -22.77
N VAL A 24 5.22 0.91 -23.03
CA VAL A 24 4.25 1.13 -24.13
C VAL A 24 3.10 2.04 -23.67
N VAL A 25 2.66 1.90 -22.42
CA VAL A 25 1.55 2.66 -21.83
C VAL A 25 2.02 3.36 -20.54
N PRO A 26 2.83 4.43 -20.66
CA PRO A 26 3.48 5.08 -19.51
C PRO A 26 2.50 5.84 -18.61
N VAL A 27 1.30 6.13 -19.12
CA VAL A 27 0.21 6.76 -18.36
C VAL A 27 -0.22 5.96 -17.14
N ILE A 28 -0.13 4.62 -17.19
CA ILE A 28 -0.49 3.75 -16.07
C ILE A 28 0.79 3.36 -15.32
N PRO A 29 0.92 3.65 -14.01
CA PRO A 29 2.12 3.34 -13.24
C PRO A 29 2.40 1.84 -13.15
N THR A 30 3.67 1.48 -13.10
CA THR A 30 4.15 0.09 -13.03
C THR A 30 3.50 -0.70 -11.89
N MET A 31 3.26 -0.09 -10.73
CA MET A 31 2.63 -0.78 -9.58
C MET A 31 1.18 -1.18 -9.87
N THR A 32 0.43 -0.36 -10.62
CA THR A 32 -0.90 -0.71 -11.09
C THR A 32 -0.82 -1.89 -12.05
N TRP A 33 0.12 -1.87 -13.00
CA TRP A 33 0.35 -3.00 -13.91
C TRP A 33 0.69 -4.29 -13.15
N CYS A 34 1.52 -4.25 -12.12
CA CYS A 34 1.86 -5.41 -11.29
C CYS A 34 0.60 -6.05 -10.66
N VAL A 35 -0.30 -5.26 -10.07
CA VAL A 35 -1.56 -5.78 -9.51
C VAL A 35 -2.44 -6.37 -10.61
N LEU A 36 -2.60 -5.67 -11.74
CA LEU A 36 -3.42 -6.11 -12.86
C LEU A 36 -2.89 -7.41 -13.48
N VAL A 37 -1.57 -7.53 -13.71
CA VAL A 37 -0.94 -8.74 -14.24
C VAL A 37 -1.14 -9.92 -13.29
N GLY A 38 -0.94 -9.72 -11.98
CA GLY A 38 -1.20 -10.77 -10.99
C GLY A 38 -2.66 -11.23 -11.00
N MET A 39 -3.59 -10.28 -11.02
CA MET A 39 -5.03 -10.55 -11.07
C MET A 39 -5.44 -11.26 -12.36
N LEU A 40 -5.00 -10.79 -13.52
CA LEU A 40 -5.30 -11.41 -14.80
C LEU A 40 -4.70 -12.83 -14.89
N ALA A 41 -3.43 -13.00 -14.50
CA ALA A 41 -2.79 -14.32 -14.48
C ALA A 41 -3.57 -15.30 -13.60
N SER A 42 -3.98 -14.87 -12.40
CA SER A 42 -4.80 -15.67 -11.49
C SER A 42 -6.10 -16.17 -12.16
N ASN A 43 -6.84 -15.26 -12.78
CA ASN A 43 -8.19 -15.54 -13.27
C ASN A 43 -8.19 -16.25 -14.64
N VAL A 44 -7.23 -15.95 -15.52
CA VAL A 44 -7.04 -16.69 -16.78
C VAL A 44 -6.65 -18.14 -16.51
N ILE A 45 -5.71 -18.37 -15.58
CA ILE A 45 -5.30 -19.73 -15.19
C ILE A 45 -6.46 -20.50 -14.53
N ALA A 46 -7.31 -19.82 -13.76
CA ALA A 46 -8.47 -20.44 -13.13
C ALA A 46 -9.58 -20.80 -14.14
N PHE A 47 -9.73 -20.01 -15.22
CA PHE A 47 -10.74 -20.24 -16.26
C PHE A 47 -10.38 -21.40 -17.19
N VAL A 48 -9.09 -21.69 -17.40
CA VAL A 48 -8.63 -22.76 -18.29
C VAL A 48 -8.35 -24.04 -17.48
N PRO A 49 -9.18 -25.11 -17.60
CA PRO A 49 -9.07 -26.32 -16.77
C PRO A 49 -7.70 -27.01 -16.84
N TYR A 50 -7.05 -26.94 -18.01
CA TYR A 50 -5.73 -27.48 -18.26
C TYR A 50 -4.63 -26.84 -17.38
N PHE A 51 -4.75 -25.53 -17.10
CA PHE A 51 -3.77 -24.78 -16.29
C PHE A 51 -4.15 -24.69 -14.80
N ALA A 52 -5.31 -25.23 -14.39
CA ALA A 52 -5.75 -25.18 -12.99
C ALA A 52 -4.71 -25.78 -12.01
N ARG A 53 -3.96 -26.81 -12.43
CA ARG A 53 -2.88 -27.41 -11.62
C ARG A 53 -1.70 -26.47 -11.40
N TRP A 54 -1.45 -25.54 -12.32
CA TRP A 54 -0.40 -24.54 -12.20
C TRP A 54 -0.74 -23.52 -11.12
N ARG A 55 -2.02 -23.14 -10.99
CA ARG A 55 -2.47 -22.22 -9.94
C ARG A 55 -2.05 -22.70 -8.54
N ALA A 56 -2.24 -23.99 -8.27
CA ALA A 56 -1.85 -24.60 -6.99
C ALA A 56 -0.32 -24.58 -6.78
N SER A 57 0.46 -24.75 -7.85
CA SER A 57 1.93 -24.72 -7.78
C SER A 57 2.51 -23.33 -7.62
N LEU A 58 1.87 -22.29 -8.18
CA LEU A 58 2.33 -20.90 -8.09
C LEU A 58 1.94 -20.22 -6.76
N ARG A 59 0.82 -20.64 -6.15
CA ARG A 59 0.26 -19.99 -4.95
C ARG A 59 1.24 -19.85 -3.78
N PRO A 60 2.06 -20.86 -3.42
CA PRO A 60 3.02 -20.70 -2.31
C PRO A 60 4.07 -19.63 -2.59
N GLY A 61 4.57 -19.54 -3.82
CA GLY A 61 5.54 -18.52 -4.23
C GLY A 61 4.93 -17.12 -4.30
N MET A 62 3.71 -16.99 -4.85
CA MET A 62 2.98 -15.72 -4.86
C MET A 62 2.66 -15.22 -3.45
N SER A 63 2.27 -16.12 -2.54
CA SER A 63 2.05 -15.78 -1.14
C SER A 63 3.35 -15.37 -0.43
N PHE A 64 4.46 -16.06 -0.73
CA PHE A 64 5.77 -15.67 -0.23
C PHE A 64 6.16 -14.27 -0.73
N ALA A 65 5.97 -13.97 -2.01
CA ALA A 65 6.22 -12.65 -2.59
C ALA A 65 5.40 -11.57 -1.87
N GLY A 66 4.07 -11.76 -1.78
CA GLY A 66 3.16 -10.82 -1.13
C GLY A 66 3.45 -10.57 0.36
N LYS A 67 4.14 -11.49 1.04
CA LYS A 67 4.51 -11.35 2.47
C LYS A 67 5.94 -10.88 2.68
N ARG A 68 6.92 -11.63 2.16
CA ARG A 68 8.34 -11.41 2.46
C ARG A 68 8.94 -10.32 1.58
N LEU A 69 8.67 -10.32 0.29
CA LEU A 69 9.17 -9.26 -0.61
C LEU A 69 8.49 -7.93 -0.30
N MET A 70 7.21 -7.94 0.11
CA MET A 70 6.53 -6.75 0.61
C MET A 70 7.27 -6.12 1.80
N ARG A 71 7.68 -6.92 2.79
CA ARG A 71 8.44 -6.43 3.95
C ARG A 71 9.77 -5.82 3.55
N LEU A 72 10.50 -6.46 2.64
CA LEU A 72 11.78 -5.95 2.15
C LEU A 72 11.58 -4.66 1.36
N GLY A 73 10.59 -4.59 0.47
CA GLY A 73 10.28 -3.39 -0.28
C GLY A 73 9.87 -2.21 0.62
N ILE A 74 9.06 -2.47 1.66
CA ILE A 74 8.72 -1.45 2.67
C ILE A 74 9.96 -0.98 3.43
N ALA A 75 10.89 -1.87 3.78
CA ALA A 75 12.14 -1.46 4.42
C ALA A 75 12.98 -0.57 3.50
N PHE A 76 13.08 -0.93 2.21
CA PHE A 76 13.83 -0.15 1.22
C PHE A 76 13.21 1.22 0.92
N LEU A 77 11.89 1.37 1.11
CA LEU A 77 11.21 2.66 0.97
C LEU A 77 11.80 3.74 1.89
N GLY A 78 12.44 3.35 3.00
CA GLY A 78 13.15 4.29 3.88
C GLY A 78 14.30 5.02 3.20
N PHE A 79 14.95 4.41 2.19
CA PHE A 79 16.04 5.05 1.44
C PHE A 79 15.56 6.17 0.49
N GLN A 80 14.25 6.26 0.25
CA GLN A 80 13.63 7.32 -0.56
C GLN A 80 13.31 8.58 0.25
N LEU A 81 13.58 8.57 1.57
CA LEU A 81 13.18 9.61 2.51
C LEU A 81 14.41 10.28 3.13
N VAL A 82 14.41 11.60 3.22
CA VAL A 82 15.45 12.39 3.90
C VAL A 82 14.81 13.33 4.92
N PHE A 83 15.41 13.47 6.09
CA PHE A 83 14.89 14.36 7.13
C PHE A 83 14.79 15.83 6.70
N ALA A 84 15.75 16.30 5.89
CA ALA A 84 15.76 17.66 5.34
C ALA A 84 14.49 17.99 4.53
N ASP A 85 14.00 17.03 3.75
CA ASP A 85 12.78 17.15 2.95
C ASP A 85 11.53 17.36 3.82
N VAL A 86 11.48 16.71 4.98
CA VAL A 86 10.39 16.86 5.96
C VAL A 86 10.43 18.24 6.62
N LEU A 87 11.63 18.73 6.95
CA LEU A 87 11.80 20.07 7.52
C LEU A 87 11.43 21.17 6.52
N ALA A 88 11.80 21.00 5.25
CA ALA A 88 11.51 21.94 4.18
C ALA A 88 10.00 22.14 3.94
N LEU A 89 9.17 21.15 4.29
CA LEU A 89 7.72 21.21 4.14
C LEU A 89 7.05 22.18 5.13
N GLY A 90 7.73 22.48 6.25
CA GLY A 90 7.22 23.33 7.31
C GLY A 90 6.28 22.62 8.29
N VAL A 91 6.26 23.11 9.53
CA VAL A 91 5.50 22.51 10.64
C VAL A 91 4.00 22.46 10.37
N VAL A 92 3.44 23.51 9.77
CA VAL A 92 2.01 23.59 9.45
C VAL A 92 1.62 22.47 8.48
N SER A 93 2.38 22.26 7.41
CA SER A 93 2.13 21.18 6.45
C SER A 93 2.20 19.80 7.11
N VAL A 94 3.22 19.56 7.94
CA VAL A 94 3.39 18.28 8.63
C VAL A 94 2.21 18.01 9.58
N LEU A 95 1.80 18.99 10.39
CA LEU A 95 0.65 18.85 11.29
C LEU A 95 -0.65 18.62 10.51
N SER A 96 -0.87 19.35 9.42
CA SER A 96 -2.02 19.15 8.53
C SER A 96 -2.04 17.75 7.93
N ILE A 97 -0.88 17.20 7.54
CA ILE A 97 -0.76 15.83 7.04
C ILE A 97 -1.10 14.82 8.13
N LEU A 98 -0.59 14.99 9.35
CA LEU A 98 -0.89 14.10 10.47
C LEU A 98 -2.39 14.11 10.81
N ALA A 99 -3.01 15.29 10.86
CA ALA A 99 -4.44 15.45 11.05
C ALA A 99 -5.24 14.79 9.92
N LEU A 100 -4.81 14.98 8.67
CA LEU A 100 -5.42 14.35 7.51
C LEU A 100 -5.34 12.82 7.58
N VAL A 101 -4.22 12.24 8.02
CA VAL A 101 -4.07 10.79 8.17
C VAL A 101 -5.07 10.25 9.20
N ILE A 102 -5.21 10.91 10.36
CA ILE A 102 -6.17 10.51 11.40
C ILE A 102 -7.61 10.59 10.88
N LEU A 103 -7.95 11.70 10.22
CA LEU A 103 -9.28 11.94 9.69
C LEU A 103 -9.60 10.99 8.55
N ALA A 104 -8.68 10.78 7.60
CA ALA A 104 -8.80 9.84 6.50
C ALA A 104 -9.02 8.40 7.00
N PHE A 105 -8.27 7.99 8.03
CA PHE A 105 -8.46 6.70 8.67
C PHE A 105 -9.85 6.58 9.30
N GLY A 106 -10.24 7.55 10.13
CA GLY A 106 -11.53 7.55 10.82
C GLY A 106 -12.72 7.55 9.86
N MET A 107 -12.70 8.41 8.85
CA MET A 107 -13.74 8.50 7.83
C MET A 107 -13.85 7.20 7.02
N THR A 108 -12.74 6.72 6.47
CA THR A 108 -12.73 5.49 5.66
C THR A 108 -13.18 4.29 6.49
N TYR A 109 -12.73 4.19 7.73
CA TYR A 109 -13.16 3.12 8.64
C TYR A 109 -14.67 3.21 8.94
N GLY A 110 -15.18 4.41 9.21
CA GLY A 110 -16.61 4.67 9.43
C GLY A 110 -17.46 4.32 8.22
N ILE A 111 -17.05 4.76 7.02
CA ILE A 111 -17.72 4.43 5.75
C ILE A 111 -17.72 2.92 5.54
N ALA A 112 -16.56 2.25 5.62
CA ALA A 112 -16.49 0.81 5.43
C ALA A 112 -17.31 0.03 6.48
N LYS A 113 -17.40 0.51 7.72
CA LYS A 113 -18.30 -0.05 8.74
C LYS A 113 -19.77 0.15 8.39
N ALA A 114 -20.16 1.33 7.90
CA ALA A 114 -21.53 1.61 7.47
C ALA A 114 -21.97 0.70 6.31
N PHE A 115 -21.04 0.40 5.39
CA PHE A 115 -21.24 -0.56 4.31
C PHE A 115 -21.18 -2.03 4.74
N ARG A 116 -20.92 -2.29 6.03
CA ARG A 116 -20.84 -3.62 6.65
C ARG A 116 -19.83 -4.54 5.96
N LEU A 117 -18.65 -4.01 5.61
CA LEU A 117 -17.61 -4.84 4.97
C LEU A 117 -17.16 -5.97 5.92
N PRO A 118 -16.88 -7.17 5.38
CA PRO A 118 -16.58 -8.35 6.18
C PRO A 118 -15.17 -8.30 6.80
N GLY A 119 -14.97 -9.11 7.84
CA GLY A 119 -13.64 -9.36 8.42
C GLY A 119 -12.92 -8.07 8.83
N ASP A 120 -11.66 -7.95 8.40
CA ASP A 120 -10.84 -6.77 8.63
C ASP A 120 -10.83 -5.77 7.46
N GLU A 121 -11.60 -5.98 6.40
CA GLU A 121 -11.65 -5.07 5.25
C GLU A 121 -11.83 -3.59 5.66
N PRO A 122 -12.71 -3.21 6.62
CA PRO A 122 -12.82 -1.81 7.03
C PRO A 122 -11.51 -1.19 7.54
N TYR A 123 -10.76 -1.96 8.32
CA TYR A 123 -9.52 -1.49 8.92
C TYR A 123 -8.39 -1.46 7.90
N LEU A 124 -8.35 -2.45 7.01
CA LEU A 124 -7.40 -2.51 5.91
C LEU A 124 -7.62 -1.36 4.92
N LEU A 125 -8.85 -1.14 4.48
CA LEU A 125 -9.21 -0.03 3.59
C LEU A 125 -8.84 1.31 4.24
N ALA A 126 -9.19 1.52 5.51
CA ALA A 126 -8.83 2.73 6.25
C ALA A 126 -7.31 2.97 6.30
N SER A 127 -6.52 1.93 6.58
CA SER A 127 -5.06 2.04 6.59
C SER A 127 -4.48 2.37 5.21
N GLY A 128 -5.01 1.76 4.14
CA GLY A 128 -4.56 2.02 2.78
C GLY A 128 -4.84 3.44 2.32
N PHE A 129 -6.06 3.92 2.55
CA PHE A 129 -6.48 5.25 2.12
C PHE A 129 -5.79 6.36 2.91
N ALA A 130 -5.53 6.15 4.21
CA ALA A 130 -4.88 7.14 5.06
C ALA A 130 -3.38 7.32 4.77
N VAL A 131 -2.65 6.25 4.41
CA VAL A 131 -1.17 6.26 4.38
C VAL A 131 -0.60 6.16 2.96
N CYS A 132 -0.25 4.95 2.51
CA CYS A 132 0.48 4.68 1.27
C CYS A 132 -0.13 3.53 0.46
N GLY A 133 -1.45 3.31 0.60
CA GLY A 133 -2.18 2.34 -0.20
C GLY A 133 -1.80 0.89 0.13
N ALA A 134 -1.33 0.16 -0.88
CA ALA A 134 -1.11 -1.28 -0.80
C ALA A 134 -0.07 -1.67 0.25
N SER A 135 1.01 -0.88 0.40
CA SER A 135 2.04 -1.13 1.41
C SER A 135 1.49 -1.01 2.84
N ALA A 136 0.57 -0.07 3.08
CA ALA A 136 -0.09 0.08 4.38
C ALA A 136 -1.04 -1.08 4.69
N ILE A 137 -1.86 -1.48 3.72
CA ILE A 137 -2.73 -2.66 3.84
C ILE A 137 -1.89 -3.91 4.09
N GLY A 138 -0.79 -4.08 3.36
CA GLY A 138 0.14 -5.20 3.53
C GLY A 138 0.78 -5.23 4.92
N ALA A 139 1.21 -4.08 5.44
CA ALA A 139 1.78 -3.97 6.78
C ALA A 139 0.74 -4.27 7.88
N VAL A 140 -0.46 -3.68 7.77
CA VAL A 140 -1.52 -3.79 8.79
C VAL A 140 -2.15 -5.17 8.79
N SER A 141 -2.43 -5.76 7.62
CA SER A 141 -2.96 -7.13 7.53
C SER A 141 -2.00 -8.15 8.14
N GLN A 142 -0.69 -7.97 7.96
CA GLN A 142 0.30 -8.82 8.61
C GLN A 142 0.40 -8.59 10.11
N ALA A 143 0.32 -7.34 10.57
CA ALA A 143 0.32 -7.00 11.99
C ALA A 143 -0.89 -7.57 12.74
N ARG A 144 -2.01 -7.78 12.02
CA ARG A 144 -3.27 -8.30 12.56
C ARG A 144 -3.54 -9.78 12.22
N GLU A 145 -2.63 -10.43 11.49
CA GLU A 145 -2.76 -11.82 11.02
C GLU A 145 -4.01 -12.05 10.14
N THR A 146 -4.36 -11.07 9.31
CA THR A 146 -5.52 -11.08 8.40
C THR A 146 -5.16 -10.85 6.94
N GLU A 147 -4.02 -11.39 6.50
CA GLU A 147 -3.56 -11.28 5.11
C GLU A 147 -4.53 -11.88 4.09
N LYS A 148 -5.44 -12.77 4.51
CA LYS A 148 -6.51 -13.30 3.65
C LYS A 148 -7.53 -12.23 3.21
N ASP A 149 -7.70 -11.17 3.99
CA ASP A 149 -8.65 -10.08 3.73
C ASP A 149 -7.99 -8.92 2.95
N ALA A 150 -6.67 -8.99 2.71
CA ALA A 150 -5.88 -7.93 2.06
C ALA A 150 -6.04 -7.79 0.53
N PRO A 151 -6.24 -8.86 -0.28
CA PRO A 151 -6.22 -8.75 -1.74
C PRO A 151 -7.22 -7.73 -2.31
N LEU A 152 -8.45 -7.71 -1.77
CA LEU A 152 -9.51 -6.82 -2.24
C LEU A 152 -9.23 -5.34 -1.89
N PRO A 153 -8.97 -4.96 -0.62
CA PRO A 153 -8.54 -3.60 -0.29
C PRO A 153 -7.34 -3.12 -1.10
N VAL A 154 -6.34 -3.98 -1.37
CA VAL A 154 -5.18 -3.64 -2.21
C VAL A 154 -5.62 -3.32 -3.63
N ALA A 155 -6.48 -4.13 -4.23
CA ALA A 155 -7.01 -3.88 -5.57
C ALA A 155 -7.76 -2.55 -5.66
N LEU A 156 -8.64 -2.30 -4.69
CA LEU A 156 -9.49 -1.10 -4.67
C LEU A 156 -8.67 0.17 -4.47
N VAL A 157 -7.72 0.18 -3.54
CA VAL A 157 -6.89 1.37 -3.31
C VAL A 157 -5.98 1.65 -4.50
N THR A 158 -5.46 0.61 -5.17
CA THR A 158 -4.67 0.77 -6.40
C THR A 158 -5.53 1.31 -7.53
N LEU A 159 -6.77 0.82 -7.68
CA LEU A 159 -7.71 1.31 -8.71
C LEU A 159 -8.09 2.77 -8.46
N CYS A 160 -8.50 3.14 -7.25
CA CYS A 160 -8.80 4.52 -6.88
C CYS A 160 -7.59 5.44 -7.10
N GLY A 161 -6.40 5.01 -6.72
CA GLY A 161 -5.17 5.79 -6.96
C GLY A 161 -4.82 5.91 -8.45
N THR A 162 -5.17 4.93 -9.28
CA THR A 162 -5.00 5.01 -10.74
C THR A 162 -6.00 5.99 -11.35
N LEU A 163 -7.25 5.97 -10.89
CA LEU A 163 -8.27 6.94 -11.29
C LEU A 163 -7.81 8.38 -10.95
N ALA A 164 -7.12 8.57 -9.83
CA ALA A 164 -6.61 9.87 -9.41
C ALA A 164 -5.65 10.53 -10.42
N ILE A 165 -4.92 9.75 -11.21
CA ILE A 165 -4.01 10.26 -12.25
C ILE A 165 -4.76 11.10 -13.28
N PHE A 166 -6.00 10.74 -13.59
CA PHE A 166 -6.82 11.44 -14.56
C PHE A 166 -7.78 12.43 -13.90
N VAL A 167 -8.36 12.03 -12.77
CA VAL A 167 -9.39 12.81 -12.09
C VAL A 167 -8.80 14.07 -11.45
N LEU A 168 -7.62 14.00 -10.81
CA LEU A 168 -7.05 15.18 -10.14
C LEU A 168 -6.67 16.30 -11.11
N PRO A 169 -5.93 16.06 -12.20
CA PRO A 169 -5.62 17.13 -13.16
C PRO A 169 -6.89 17.74 -13.77
N LEU A 170 -7.88 16.90 -14.08
CA LEU A 170 -9.17 17.35 -14.61
C LEU A 170 -9.89 18.26 -13.61
N LEU A 171 -10.00 17.84 -12.35
CA LEU A 171 -10.61 18.65 -11.29
C LEU A 171 -9.83 19.94 -11.03
N ASN A 172 -8.50 19.90 -11.11
CA ASN A 172 -7.67 21.10 -10.94
C ASN A 172 -7.94 22.16 -12.02
N GLY A 173 -8.30 21.74 -13.24
CA GLY A 173 -8.74 22.67 -14.29
C GLY A 173 -9.95 23.52 -13.89
N PHE A 174 -10.79 23.05 -12.96
CA PHE A 174 -11.93 23.81 -12.42
C PHE A 174 -11.60 24.55 -11.12
N VAL A 175 -10.76 23.96 -10.26
CA VAL A 175 -10.41 24.55 -8.94
C VAL A 175 -9.38 25.66 -9.06
N GLY A 176 -8.46 25.57 -10.04
CA GLY A 176 -7.45 26.58 -10.32
C GLY A 176 -6.34 26.67 -9.28
N LEU A 177 -5.88 25.55 -8.72
CA LEU A 177 -4.77 25.56 -7.74
C LEU A 177 -3.45 25.88 -8.43
N SER A 178 -2.57 26.59 -7.73
CA SER A 178 -1.17 26.75 -8.13
C SER A 178 -0.45 25.39 -8.19
N ALA A 179 0.71 25.33 -8.85
CA ALA A 179 1.48 24.10 -8.96
C ALA A 179 1.84 23.50 -7.58
N GLN A 180 2.18 24.34 -6.61
CA GLN A 180 2.53 23.89 -5.25
C GLN A 180 1.31 23.34 -4.50
N GLU A 181 0.17 24.02 -4.57
CA GLU A 181 -1.09 23.59 -3.95
C GLU A 181 -1.60 22.29 -4.59
N PHE A 182 -1.58 22.19 -5.92
CA PHE A 182 -1.95 20.98 -6.64
C PHE A 182 -1.03 19.82 -6.27
N GLY A 183 0.28 20.07 -6.22
CA GLY A 183 1.25 19.08 -5.76
C GLY A 183 0.92 18.58 -4.35
N TRP A 184 0.64 19.48 -3.41
CA TRP A 184 0.24 19.10 -2.05
C TRP A 184 -1.03 18.23 -2.07
N TRP A 185 -2.05 18.65 -2.84
CA TRP A 185 -3.30 17.91 -2.96
C TRP A 185 -3.11 16.50 -3.53
N VAL A 186 -2.29 16.36 -4.58
CA VAL A 186 -1.93 15.06 -5.18
C VAL A 186 -1.25 14.17 -4.14
N GLY A 187 -0.22 14.67 -3.45
CA GLY A 187 0.49 13.89 -2.41
C GLY A 187 -0.43 13.46 -1.25
N ALA A 188 -1.41 14.31 -0.92
CA ALA A 188 -2.38 14.10 0.14
C ALA A 188 -3.51 13.11 -0.22
N SER A 189 -3.85 12.97 -1.51
CA SER A 189 -5.04 12.21 -1.94
C SER A 189 -4.75 10.96 -2.79
N VAL A 190 -3.61 10.90 -3.47
CA VAL A 190 -3.18 9.72 -4.22
C VAL A 190 -2.57 8.70 -3.27
N HIS A 191 -2.64 7.41 -3.58
CA HIS A 191 -2.28 6.34 -2.63
C HIS A 191 -0.86 5.79 -2.80
N ASP A 192 -0.37 5.68 -4.04
CA ASP A 192 0.96 5.14 -4.35
C ASP A 192 1.92 6.22 -4.86
N VAL A 193 3.24 6.04 -4.64
CA VAL A 193 4.27 7.00 -5.06
C VAL A 193 4.34 7.11 -6.60
N GLY A 194 4.25 5.99 -7.32
CA GLY A 194 4.28 6.03 -8.80
C GLY A 194 3.07 6.77 -9.37
N GLN A 195 1.90 6.61 -8.74
CA GLN A 195 0.69 7.35 -9.09
C GLN A 195 0.81 8.84 -8.76
N VAL A 196 1.44 9.18 -7.62
CA VAL A 196 1.76 10.56 -7.24
C VAL A 196 2.67 11.22 -8.28
N VAL A 197 3.71 10.51 -8.73
CA VAL A 197 4.62 11.01 -9.77
C VAL A 197 3.86 11.24 -11.08
N ALA A 198 3.06 10.27 -11.53
CA ALA A 198 2.27 10.39 -12.75
C ALA A 198 1.29 11.57 -12.70
N ALA A 199 0.54 11.71 -11.61
CA ALA A 199 -0.42 12.80 -11.44
C ALA A 199 0.26 14.17 -11.27
N GLY A 200 1.29 14.25 -10.42
CA GLY A 200 1.99 15.50 -10.12
C GLY A 200 2.77 16.05 -11.31
N ALA A 201 3.36 15.17 -12.13
CA ALA A 201 4.10 15.57 -13.34
C ALA A 201 3.22 16.32 -14.36
N THR A 202 1.90 16.10 -14.36
CA THR A 202 0.98 16.81 -15.26
C THR A 202 0.93 18.33 -15.03
N ALA A 203 1.34 18.78 -13.84
CA ALA A 203 1.37 20.20 -13.45
C ALA A 203 2.80 20.74 -13.29
N GLY A 204 3.80 20.04 -13.82
CA GLY A 204 5.20 20.48 -13.86
C GLY A 204 6.03 20.08 -12.63
N ALA A 205 7.32 20.44 -12.67
CA ALA A 205 8.31 19.98 -11.69
C ALA A 205 8.00 20.41 -10.25
N VAL A 206 7.49 21.63 -10.05
CA VAL A 206 7.14 22.15 -8.72
C VAL A 206 6.04 21.30 -8.07
N ALA A 207 4.98 20.99 -8.84
CA ALA A 207 3.89 20.16 -8.37
C ALA A 207 4.36 18.73 -8.05
N LEU A 208 5.16 18.15 -8.94
CA LEU A 208 5.75 16.82 -8.75
C LEU A 208 6.58 16.74 -7.46
N SER A 209 7.53 17.65 -7.28
CA SER A 209 8.37 17.68 -6.07
C SER A 209 7.51 17.80 -4.82
N MET A 210 6.56 18.74 -4.81
CA MET A 210 5.67 18.92 -3.66
C MET A 210 4.80 17.68 -3.37
N ALA A 211 4.28 17.04 -4.42
CA ALA A 211 3.45 15.85 -4.28
C ALA A 211 4.21 14.66 -3.70
N VAL A 212 5.43 14.45 -4.19
CA VAL A 212 6.33 13.42 -3.65
C VAL A 212 6.62 13.71 -2.19
N LEU A 213 7.00 14.94 -1.83
CA LEU A 213 7.29 15.32 -0.45
C LEU A 213 6.12 15.04 0.51
N VAL A 214 4.90 15.49 0.18
CA VAL A 214 3.70 15.26 1.00
C VAL A 214 3.39 13.77 1.14
N LYS A 215 3.50 13.01 0.05
CA LYS A 215 3.30 11.55 0.06
C LYS A 215 4.32 10.86 0.98
N LEU A 216 5.58 11.23 0.86
CA LEU A 216 6.69 10.69 1.64
C LEU A 216 6.51 10.95 3.14
N VAL A 217 6.05 12.13 3.54
CA VAL A 217 5.68 12.41 4.94
C VAL A 217 4.53 11.50 5.41
N ARG A 218 3.51 11.26 4.57
CA ARG A 218 2.46 10.29 4.90
C ARG A 218 3.01 8.88 5.07
N VAL A 219 3.99 8.47 4.26
CA VAL A 219 4.64 7.15 4.40
C VAL A 219 5.29 6.98 5.78
N LEU A 220 5.86 8.04 6.37
CA LEU A 220 6.43 7.97 7.72
C LEU A 220 5.40 7.56 8.79
N THR A 221 4.11 7.85 8.56
CA THR A 221 3.01 7.45 9.47
C THR A 221 2.69 5.95 9.39
N LEU A 222 3.26 5.22 8.43
CA LEU A 222 3.14 3.76 8.33
C LEU A 222 3.65 3.07 9.59
N ALA A 223 4.82 3.50 10.09
CA ALA A 223 5.45 2.92 11.27
C ALA A 223 4.53 2.96 12.50
N PRO A 224 4.00 4.12 12.95
CA PRO A 224 3.10 4.17 14.09
C PRO A 224 1.76 3.45 13.84
N ILE A 225 1.20 3.51 12.63
CA ILE A 225 -0.08 2.85 12.35
C ILE A 225 0.06 1.32 12.40
N ALA A 226 1.13 0.78 11.81
CA ALA A 226 1.37 -0.66 11.81
C ALA A 226 1.72 -1.20 13.21
N THR A 227 2.40 -0.42 14.06
CA THR A 227 2.64 -0.81 15.46
C THR A 227 1.34 -0.78 16.27
N LEU A 228 0.51 0.26 16.13
CA LEU A 228 -0.80 0.34 16.80
C LEU A 228 -1.72 -0.79 16.36
N ALA A 229 -1.71 -1.16 15.07
CA ALA A 229 -2.49 -2.28 14.54
C ALA A 229 -2.12 -3.64 15.17
N SER A 230 -0.89 -3.80 15.69
CA SER A 230 -0.44 -5.03 16.33
C SER A 230 -0.96 -5.21 17.78
N LEU A 231 -1.48 -4.16 18.41
CA LEU A 231 -1.92 -4.17 19.81
C LEU A 231 -3.21 -4.98 20.06
N PRO A 232 -4.29 -4.86 19.24
CA PRO A 232 -5.54 -5.57 19.49
C PRO A 232 -5.47 -7.08 19.27
N GLY A 233 -4.56 -7.57 18.41
CA GLY A 233 -4.35 -9.00 18.17
C GLY A 233 -3.94 -9.78 19.42
N ARG A 234 -3.32 -9.12 20.41
CA ARG A 234 -2.94 -9.73 21.69
C ARG A 234 -4.12 -10.08 22.60
N ARG A 235 -5.26 -9.38 22.50
CA ARG A 235 -6.43 -9.64 23.37
C ARG A 235 -7.31 -10.78 22.89
N ARG A 236 -7.24 -11.16 21.61
CA ARG A 236 -8.07 -12.25 21.06
C ARG A 236 -7.45 -13.63 21.29
N SER A 237 -6.11 -13.72 21.36
CA SER A 237 -5.41 -14.96 21.71
C SER A 237 -5.41 -15.28 23.21
N SER A 238 -5.81 -14.34 24.08
CA SER A 238 -5.87 -14.55 25.54
C SER A 238 -7.25 -14.93 26.06
N VAL A 239 -8.29 -14.99 25.22
CA VAL A 239 -9.68 -15.25 25.64
C VAL A 239 -10.18 -16.65 25.24
N SER A 240 -9.35 -17.47 24.58
CA SER A 240 -9.68 -18.88 24.27
C SER A 240 -8.98 -19.91 25.18
N GLY A 241 -8.54 -19.51 26.37
CA GLY A 241 -7.85 -20.39 27.33
C GLY A 241 -8.72 -20.77 28.52
N GLY A 242 -9.89 -21.39 28.29
CA GLY A 242 -10.76 -21.92 29.33
C GLY A 242 -11.11 -23.39 29.10
N ALA A 243 -10.48 -24.26 29.90
CA ALA A 243 -10.85 -25.63 30.29
C ALA A 243 -11.07 -26.73 29.21
N SER A 244 -10.12 -27.68 29.14
CA SER A 244 -10.30 -29.14 29.30
C SER A 244 -9.45 -30.00 28.34
N GLY A 245 -8.48 -30.72 28.92
CA GLY A 245 -8.32 -32.17 28.73
C GLY A 245 -7.82 -32.77 27.41
N SER A 246 -6.54 -33.15 27.42
CA SER A 246 -5.97 -34.41 26.89
C SER A 246 -5.50 -34.54 25.43
N SER A 247 -4.20 -34.89 25.36
CA SER A 247 -3.50 -35.80 24.43
C SER A 247 -3.09 -35.35 23.01
N ALA A 248 -1.78 -35.06 22.92
CA ALA A 248 -0.79 -35.66 22.02
C ALA A 248 -0.60 -35.11 20.58
N THR A 249 0.39 -34.22 20.38
CA THR A 249 1.74 -34.54 19.86
C THR A 249 2.50 -33.28 19.37
N GLY A 250 3.67 -33.07 19.96
CA GLY A 250 4.81 -32.20 19.62
C GLY A 250 4.73 -31.11 18.54
N ASP A 251 4.78 -29.85 18.97
CA ASP A 251 5.87 -28.93 18.61
C ASP A 251 5.92 -27.76 19.62
N THR A 252 7.02 -27.66 20.37
CA THR A 252 7.25 -26.67 21.43
C THR A 252 7.61 -25.31 20.83
N ARG A 253 6.63 -24.58 20.28
CA ARG A 253 6.81 -23.16 19.98
C ARG A 253 6.72 -22.33 21.25
N ASN A 254 7.89 -22.20 21.86
CA ASN A 254 8.34 -21.17 22.77
C ASN A 254 7.49 -19.87 22.66
N GLY A 255 6.89 -19.45 23.78
CA GLY A 255 6.02 -18.28 23.93
C GLY A 255 6.72 -16.93 23.78
N LYS A 256 7.48 -16.74 22.69
CA LYS A 256 7.98 -15.42 22.31
C LYS A 256 6.82 -14.62 21.74
N ARG A 257 6.25 -13.77 22.58
CA ARG A 257 5.36 -12.68 22.16
C ARG A 257 5.98 -12.04 20.91
N PRO A 258 5.24 -11.91 19.79
CA PRO A 258 5.77 -11.22 18.63
C PRO A 258 6.24 -9.81 19.04
N PRO A 259 7.38 -9.35 18.50
CA PRO A 259 7.98 -8.06 18.87
C PRO A 259 6.97 -6.93 18.66
N LEU A 260 6.96 -5.93 19.56
CA LEU A 260 6.03 -4.80 19.51
C LEU A 260 6.12 -4.00 18.21
N VAL A 261 7.29 -4.07 17.55
CA VAL A 261 7.56 -3.42 16.27
C VAL A 261 8.00 -4.50 15.27
N PRO A 262 7.24 -4.75 14.20
CA PRO A 262 7.67 -5.64 13.13
C PRO A 262 9.05 -5.26 12.59
N LEU A 263 9.92 -6.25 12.36
CA LEU A 263 11.31 -6.05 11.92
C LEU A 263 11.44 -5.20 10.64
N PHE A 264 10.45 -5.25 9.74
CA PHE A 264 10.48 -4.44 8.53
C PHE A 264 10.27 -2.94 8.80
N ILE A 265 9.55 -2.58 9.87
CA ILE A 265 9.41 -1.18 10.32
C ILE A 265 10.75 -0.69 10.86
N VAL A 266 11.45 -1.53 11.63
CA VAL A 266 12.80 -1.22 12.09
C VAL A 266 13.74 -1.04 10.90
N GLY A 267 13.66 -1.92 9.89
CA GLY A 267 14.41 -1.79 8.64
C GLY A 267 14.12 -0.49 7.89
N PHE A 268 12.85 -0.09 7.79
CA PHE A 268 12.44 1.18 7.20
C PHE A 268 13.03 2.39 7.94
N LEU A 269 12.90 2.42 9.28
CA LEU A 269 13.43 3.51 10.11
C LEU A 269 14.96 3.59 10.03
N LEU A 270 15.64 2.44 9.98
CA LEU A 270 17.09 2.39 9.81
C LEU A 270 17.52 2.90 8.43
N ALA A 271 16.86 2.46 7.35
CA ALA A 271 17.12 2.95 6.00
C ALA A 271 16.91 4.47 5.89
N PHE A 272 15.83 4.99 6.49
CA PHE A 272 15.55 6.42 6.58
C PHE A 272 16.63 7.18 7.34
N ALA A 273 17.09 6.65 8.49
CA ALA A 273 18.16 7.26 9.26
C ALA A 273 19.48 7.28 8.48
N LEU A 274 19.86 6.17 7.85
CA LEU A 274 21.08 6.08 7.03
C LEU A 274 21.06 7.05 5.85
N ARG A 275 19.91 7.16 5.16
CA ARG A 275 19.71 8.11 4.07
C ARG A 275 19.78 9.56 4.55
N SER A 276 19.24 9.85 5.73
CA SER A 276 19.22 11.19 6.33
C SER A 276 20.57 11.63 6.89
N LEU A 277 21.39 10.69 7.36
CA LEU A 277 22.75 10.95 7.84
C LEU A 277 23.78 11.10 6.71
N GLY A 278 23.38 10.94 5.44
CA GLY A 278 24.29 11.01 4.29
C GLY A 278 25.23 9.81 4.16
N VAL A 279 24.95 8.70 4.88
CA VAL A 279 25.77 7.47 4.83
C VAL A 279 25.62 6.76 3.49
N VAL A 280 24.48 6.93 2.82
CA VAL A 280 24.18 6.30 1.53
C VAL A 280 24.68 7.21 0.39
N PRO A 281 25.65 6.75 -0.42
CA PRO A 281 26.13 7.48 -1.59
C PRO A 281 25.00 7.79 -2.59
N PRO A 282 24.93 9.01 -3.17
CA PRO A 282 23.91 9.37 -4.14
C PRO A 282 23.81 8.42 -5.34
N GLU A 283 24.92 7.83 -5.74
CA GLU A 283 25.03 6.91 -6.89
C GLU A 283 24.30 5.57 -6.64
N LEU A 284 24.12 5.19 -5.37
CA LEU A 284 23.39 3.98 -5.00
C LEU A 284 21.87 4.19 -4.95
N LEU A 285 21.39 5.44 -4.90
CA LEU A 285 19.96 5.74 -4.76
C LEU A 285 19.11 5.17 -5.92
N PRO A 286 19.51 5.28 -7.21
CA PRO A 286 18.75 4.69 -8.30
C PRO A 286 18.66 3.16 -8.20
N VAL A 287 19.74 2.51 -7.76
CA VAL A 287 19.79 1.04 -7.58
C VAL A 287 18.87 0.61 -6.44
N LEU A 288 18.90 1.34 -5.32
CA LEU A 288 18.02 1.08 -4.18
C LEU A 288 16.55 1.34 -4.53
N GLN A 289 16.26 2.36 -5.34
CA GLN A 289 14.93 2.62 -5.87
C GLN A 289 14.45 1.48 -6.77
N MET A 290 15.26 1.06 -7.73
CA MET A 290 14.93 -0.06 -8.61
C MET A 290 14.70 -1.35 -7.83
N ALA A 291 15.55 -1.65 -6.84
CA ALA A 291 15.38 -2.80 -5.96
C ALA A 291 14.05 -2.72 -5.18
N GLN A 292 13.73 -1.53 -4.65
CA GLN A 292 12.47 -1.27 -3.95
C GLN A 292 11.26 -1.50 -4.88
N GLU A 293 11.31 -1.00 -6.12
CA GLU A 293 10.24 -1.17 -7.10
C GLU A 293 10.05 -2.63 -7.50
N VAL A 294 11.13 -3.38 -7.73
CA VAL A 294 11.05 -4.81 -8.05
C VAL A 294 10.48 -5.63 -6.87
N LEU A 295 10.90 -5.33 -5.64
CA LEU A 295 10.42 -6.00 -4.42
C LEU A 295 8.92 -5.75 -4.19
N LEU A 296 8.49 -4.49 -4.24
CA LEU A 296 7.07 -4.14 -4.09
C LEU A 296 6.25 -4.64 -5.27
N GLY A 297 6.73 -4.48 -6.50
CA GLY A 297 6.07 -5.00 -7.70
C GLY A 297 5.83 -6.50 -7.61
N SER A 298 6.84 -7.27 -7.20
CA SER A 298 6.73 -8.73 -7.05
C SER A 298 5.70 -9.10 -5.99
N ALA A 299 5.67 -8.33 -4.90
CA ALA A 299 4.68 -8.51 -3.85
C ALA A 299 3.26 -8.18 -4.33
N LEU A 300 3.09 -7.12 -5.12
CA LEU A 300 1.82 -6.70 -5.69
C LEU A 300 1.30 -7.67 -6.74
N VAL A 301 2.18 -8.26 -7.57
CA VAL A 301 1.81 -9.37 -8.46
C VAL A 301 1.30 -10.54 -7.62
N GLY A 302 2.00 -10.90 -6.54
CA GLY A 302 1.59 -11.99 -5.65
C GLY A 302 0.24 -11.74 -4.94
N LEU A 303 0.00 -10.50 -4.48
CA LEU A 303 -1.27 -10.09 -3.88
C LEU A 303 -2.40 -10.04 -4.91
N GLY A 304 -2.13 -9.50 -6.11
CA GLY A 304 -3.05 -9.48 -7.24
C GLY A 304 -3.46 -10.88 -7.65
N PHE A 305 -2.52 -11.84 -7.62
CA PHE A 305 -2.79 -13.25 -7.88
C PHE A 305 -3.76 -13.88 -6.87
N GLY A 306 -3.88 -13.29 -5.67
CA GLY A 306 -4.87 -13.69 -4.66
C GLY A 306 -6.30 -13.24 -4.96
N ILE A 307 -6.51 -12.34 -5.93
CA ILE A 307 -7.82 -11.78 -6.27
C ILE A 307 -8.59 -12.76 -7.18
N ASP A 308 -9.82 -13.04 -6.79
CA ASP A 308 -10.79 -13.83 -7.55
C ASP A 308 -11.86 -12.89 -8.15
N LEU A 309 -11.77 -12.63 -9.46
CA LEU A 309 -12.66 -11.69 -10.17
C LEU A 309 -14.13 -12.14 -10.15
N PRO A 310 -14.48 -13.43 -10.31
CA PRO A 310 -15.86 -13.87 -10.20
C PRO A 310 -16.47 -13.63 -8.83
N SER A 311 -15.75 -13.93 -7.74
CA SER A 311 -16.20 -13.60 -6.38
C SER A 311 -16.29 -12.09 -6.18
N LEU A 312 -15.32 -11.33 -6.71
CA LEU A 312 -15.31 -9.87 -6.66
C LEU A 312 -16.56 -9.26 -7.33
N ALA A 313 -16.91 -9.71 -8.52
CA ALA A 313 -18.08 -9.21 -9.24
C ALA A 313 -19.40 -9.49 -8.49
N ARG A 314 -19.47 -10.57 -7.71
CA ARG A 314 -20.66 -10.95 -6.94
C ARG A 314 -20.76 -10.26 -5.58
N THR A 315 -19.64 -10.05 -4.90
CA THR A 315 -19.61 -9.64 -3.49
C THR A 315 -18.91 -8.31 -3.22
N GLY A 316 -18.07 -7.85 -4.16
CA GLY A 316 -17.22 -6.68 -4.02
C GLY A 316 -17.87 -5.33 -4.27
N GLY A 317 -19.12 -5.29 -4.76
CA GLY A 317 -19.79 -4.02 -5.06
C GLY A 317 -19.89 -3.08 -3.86
N ARG A 318 -20.14 -3.62 -2.66
CA ARG A 318 -20.15 -2.83 -1.42
C ARG A 318 -18.77 -2.29 -1.06
N SER A 319 -17.73 -3.11 -1.16
CA SER A 319 -16.34 -2.70 -0.89
C SER A 319 -15.86 -1.66 -1.92
N ALA A 320 -16.20 -1.83 -3.19
CA ALA A 320 -15.87 -0.89 -4.25
C ALA A 320 -16.54 0.47 -4.05
N LEU A 321 -17.85 0.49 -3.74
CA LEU A 321 -18.57 1.72 -3.47
C LEU A 321 -18.04 2.42 -2.19
N ALA A 322 -17.77 1.66 -1.13
CA ALA A 322 -17.15 2.19 0.08
C ALA A 322 -15.77 2.79 -0.20
N ALA A 323 -14.96 2.15 -1.03
CA ALA A 323 -13.65 2.66 -1.44
C ALA A 323 -13.77 3.95 -2.26
N LEU A 324 -14.66 4.00 -3.25
CA LEU A 324 -14.90 5.21 -4.07
C LEU A 324 -15.40 6.39 -3.23
N ILE A 325 -16.33 6.14 -2.30
CA ILE A 325 -16.83 7.20 -1.40
C ILE A 325 -15.72 7.66 -0.46
N SER A 326 -14.94 6.74 0.09
CA SER A 326 -13.80 7.08 0.97
C SER A 326 -12.73 7.86 0.22
N TRP A 327 -12.48 7.51 -1.04
CA TRP A 327 -11.59 8.22 -1.93
C TRP A 327 -12.06 9.65 -2.20
N ALA A 328 -13.33 9.81 -2.58
CA ALA A 328 -13.94 11.12 -2.82
C ALA A 328 -13.92 11.99 -1.55
N ALA A 329 -14.26 11.41 -0.40
CA ALA A 329 -14.18 12.09 0.89
C ALA A 329 -12.73 12.54 1.20
N LEU A 330 -11.74 11.67 0.96
CA LEU A 330 -10.33 12.03 1.12
C LEU A 330 -9.93 13.19 0.20
N MET A 331 -10.36 13.17 -1.08
CA MET A 331 -10.09 14.26 -2.01
C MET A 331 -10.66 15.59 -1.53
N LEU A 332 -11.91 15.59 -1.07
CA LEU A 332 -12.57 16.80 -0.56
C LEU A 332 -11.90 17.34 0.70
N VAL A 333 -11.60 16.47 1.66
CA VAL A 333 -10.96 16.88 2.91
C VAL A 333 -9.53 17.35 2.69
N SER A 334 -8.75 16.66 1.84
CA SER A 334 -7.41 17.11 1.48
C SER A 334 -7.41 18.41 0.69
N LEU A 335 -8.42 18.64 -0.17
CA LEU A 335 -8.60 19.94 -0.85
C LEU A 335 -8.89 21.06 0.15
N GLY A 336 -9.72 20.81 1.16
CA GLY A 336 -9.95 21.75 2.27
C GLY A 336 -8.66 22.03 3.05
N ALA A 337 -7.83 21.00 3.27
CA ALA A 337 -6.55 21.16 3.96
C ALA A 337 -5.53 22.00 3.17
N VAL A 338 -5.54 21.96 1.83
CA VAL A 338 -4.72 22.85 0.98
C VAL A 338 -4.96 24.31 1.34
N ARG A 339 -6.23 24.72 1.47
CA ARG A 339 -6.61 26.11 1.80
C ARG A 339 -6.17 26.54 3.20
N LEU A 340 -5.98 25.60 4.12
CA LEU A 340 -5.47 25.87 5.46
C LEU A 340 -3.93 25.98 5.48
N VAL A 341 -3.25 25.19 4.65
CA VAL A 341 -1.79 25.18 4.56
C VAL A 341 -1.27 26.37 3.74
N PHE A 342 -2.01 26.77 2.71
CA PHE A 342 -1.71 27.91 1.84
C PHE A 342 -2.82 28.96 2.00
N PRO A 343 -2.84 29.73 3.10
CA PRO A 343 -3.76 30.85 3.22
C PRO A 343 -3.44 31.90 2.14
N ALA A 344 -4.50 32.41 1.51
CA ALA A 344 -4.42 33.44 0.47
C ALA A 344 -3.92 34.79 1.02
#